data_AF-A0AAU4F403-F1
#
_entry.id   AF-A0AAU4F403-F1
#
_cell.length_a   1.000
_cell.length_b   1.000
_cell.length_c   1.000
_cell.angle_alpha   90.00
_cell.angle_beta   90.00
_cell.angle_gamma   90.00
#
_symmetry.space_group_name_H-M   'P 1'
#
loop_
_entity.id
_entity.type
_entity.pdbx_description
1 polymer ?
#
loop_
_entity_poly.entity_id
_entity_poly.type
_entity_poly.pdbx_seq_one_letter_code
_entity_poly.pdbx_strand_id
1 'polypeptide(L)'
;MSEEQTTPNETPPASEVPADETPTEQASAEETHAEEARTDETTADGLVRVQEFEAGGPLELDVAVTIGRVELVLDRESGARVELRHDQGEQQPWVEGVNNLLSWVGERFGDQLGVDPTASPAEAVKQSRIEKLGNRLVVQAPKAWQLRNVALSVTVHAPAGSHVEVRAGAADVTVAGSAGRVDVLTGSGEVKLDRADGAATVRTGSGAIKLGPTLGGLQLRSGSGNVEATSLAGSATLATGTGDVWLGAVTGEVMARTGSGDLSVADAGAGTLDLITGSGEVRIGIRGGTTAEVDLTSSGGRVSSELDVAGAAPAGGVTLKVRARTGSGNAVVTRAAG
;
A
#
# COMPACT_ATOMS: atom_id res chain seq x y z
N MET A 1 56.54 -24.53 -76.86
CA MET A 1 55.69 -25.48 -76.13
C MET A 1 54.65 -24.62 -75.45
N SER A 2 53.60 -24.22 -76.19
CA SER A 2 52.38 -25.01 -76.46
C SER A 2 51.51 -25.04 -75.20
N GLU A 3 50.22 -24.77 -75.17
CA GLU A 3 49.16 -24.38 -76.13
C GLU A 3 47.91 -24.17 -75.22
N GLU A 4 47.00 -23.24 -75.53
CA GLU A 4 45.57 -23.52 -75.85
C GLU A 4 44.77 -24.38 -74.83
N GLN A 5 43.50 -24.14 -74.47
CA GLN A 5 42.39 -23.47 -75.15
C GLN A 5 41.16 -23.44 -74.19
N THR A 6 40.27 -22.44 -74.37
CA THR A 6 38.77 -22.47 -74.41
C THR A 6 37.98 -23.46 -73.53
N THR A 7 36.81 -23.20 -72.93
CA THR A 7 35.70 -22.21 -73.09
C THR A 7 34.70 -22.42 -71.92
N PRO A 8 33.75 -21.50 -71.69
CA PRO A 8 32.81 -21.52 -70.56
C PRO A 8 31.48 -22.19 -70.91
N ASN A 9 30.73 -22.72 -69.92
CA ASN A 9 29.27 -22.57 -69.81
C ASN A 9 28.70 -23.22 -68.54
N GLU A 10 27.45 -22.84 -68.24
CA GLU A 10 26.40 -23.52 -67.46
C GLU A 10 26.26 -23.20 -65.96
N THR A 11 25.45 -22.17 -65.74
CA THR A 11 24.58 -21.94 -64.58
C THR A 11 23.56 -23.08 -64.41
N PRO A 12 23.47 -23.74 -63.23
CA PRO A 12 22.37 -24.64 -62.90
C PRO A 12 21.17 -23.90 -62.24
N PRO A 13 19.96 -24.50 -62.24
CA PRO A 13 18.68 -23.79 -62.13
C PRO A 13 18.13 -23.60 -60.71
N ALA A 14 17.02 -22.84 -60.69
CA ALA A 14 16.21 -22.36 -59.57
C ALA A 14 15.98 -23.35 -58.41
N SER A 15 16.10 -22.81 -57.18
CA SER A 15 15.52 -23.38 -55.97
C SER A 15 14.39 -22.48 -55.51
N GLU A 16 13.17 -23.01 -55.52
CA GLU A 16 11.96 -22.42 -54.96
C GLU A 16 12.13 -22.15 -53.47
N VAL A 17 11.81 -20.93 -53.05
CA VAL A 17 11.62 -20.54 -51.65
C VAL A 17 10.12 -20.54 -51.40
N PRO A 18 9.56 -21.42 -50.55
CA PRO A 18 8.20 -21.24 -50.09
C PRO A 18 8.14 -20.10 -49.07
N ALA A 19 7.14 -19.24 -49.24
CA ALA A 19 6.88 -18.08 -48.42
C ALA A 19 6.52 -18.48 -46.98
N ASP A 20 7.05 -17.66 -46.07
CA ASP A 20 6.83 -17.61 -44.64
C ASP A 20 5.33 -17.46 -44.31
N GLU A 21 4.68 -18.54 -43.86
CA GLU A 21 3.36 -18.47 -43.22
C GLU A 21 3.56 -17.99 -41.78
N THR A 22 3.36 -16.69 -41.56
CA THR A 22 3.20 -16.12 -40.22
C THR A 22 1.97 -16.73 -39.56
N PRO A 23 2.07 -17.37 -38.38
CA PRO A 23 0.89 -17.74 -37.63
C PRO A 23 0.22 -16.46 -37.15
N THR A 24 -0.94 -16.16 -37.70
CA THR A 24 -1.85 -15.15 -37.17
C THR A 24 -2.34 -15.67 -35.82
N GLU A 25 -1.63 -15.31 -34.75
CA GLU A 25 -2.07 -15.50 -33.38
C GLU A 25 -3.28 -14.59 -33.15
N GLN A 26 -4.46 -15.13 -33.45
CA GLN A 26 -5.73 -14.57 -33.01
C GLN A 26 -5.76 -14.63 -31.48
N ALA A 27 -5.18 -13.61 -30.84
CA ALA A 27 -5.49 -13.26 -29.48
C ALA A 27 -6.99 -12.95 -29.44
N SER A 28 -7.76 -13.94 -29.02
CA SER A 28 -9.16 -13.79 -28.66
C SER A 28 -9.18 -12.85 -27.46
N ALA A 29 -9.45 -11.57 -27.71
CA ALA A 29 -9.89 -10.67 -26.67
C ALA A 29 -11.24 -11.22 -26.21
N GLU A 30 -11.26 -11.98 -25.12
CA GLU A 30 -12.47 -12.14 -24.33
C GLU A 30 -12.89 -10.73 -23.93
N GLU A 31 -13.86 -10.18 -24.65
CA GLU A 31 -14.61 -9.00 -24.22
C GLU A 31 -15.28 -9.39 -22.90
N THR A 32 -14.55 -9.16 -21.80
CA THR A 32 -15.04 -9.39 -20.45
C THR A 32 -16.10 -8.33 -20.23
N HIS A 33 -17.35 -8.70 -20.50
CA HIS A 33 -18.49 -7.81 -20.32
C HIS A 33 -18.59 -7.44 -18.84
N ALA A 34 -18.80 -6.15 -18.56
CA ALA A 34 -19.09 -5.70 -17.20
C ALA A 34 -20.37 -6.39 -16.73
N GLU A 35 -20.32 -6.95 -15.52
CA GLU A 35 -21.48 -7.57 -14.90
C GLU A 35 -22.41 -6.47 -14.39
N GLU A 36 -23.69 -6.58 -14.73
CA GLU A 36 -24.70 -5.64 -14.24
C GLU A 36 -24.86 -5.80 -12.72
N ALA A 37 -24.94 -4.67 -12.01
CA ALA A 37 -25.24 -4.67 -10.60
C ALA A 37 -26.64 -5.27 -10.37
N ARG A 38 -26.81 -6.05 -9.31
CA ARG A 38 -28.14 -6.54 -8.88
C ARG A 38 -29.07 -5.38 -8.55
N THR A 39 -28.52 -4.33 -7.95
CA THR A 39 -29.21 -3.09 -7.62
C THR A 39 -28.29 -1.92 -7.94
N ASP A 40 -28.85 -0.84 -8.49
CA ASP A 40 -28.18 0.46 -8.67
C ASP A 40 -29.16 1.53 -8.19
N GLU A 41 -28.95 2.00 -6.97
CA GLU A 41 -29.77 3.00 -6.31
C GLU A 41 -29.00 4.31 -6.22
N THR A 42 -29.64 5.41 -6.59
CA THR A 42 -29.09 6.76 -6.42
C THR A 42 -30.11 7.62 -5.69
N THR A 43 -29.69 8.37 -4.67
CA THR A 43 -30.59 9.27 -3.93
C THR A 43 -31.15 10.37 -4.84
N ALA A 44 -32.29 10.95 -4.48
CA ALA A 44 -32.96 11.97 -5.30
C ALA A 44 -32.11 13.23 -5.54
N ASP A 45 -31.18 13.53 -4.62
CA ASP A 45 -30.22 14.63 -4.74
C ASP A 45 -28.94 14.25 -5.52
N GLY A 46 -28.78 12.97 -5.89
CA GLY A 46 -27.62 12.44 -6.61
C GLY A 46 -26.33 12.38 -5.78
N LEU A 47 -26.40 12.60 -4.47
CA LEU A 47 -25.21 12.67 -3.60
C LEU A 47 -24.75 11.31 -3.07
N VAL A 48 -25.57 10.27 -3.22
CA VAL A 48 -25.27 8.90 -2.80
C VAL A 48 -25.65 7.94 -3.92
N ARG A 49 -24.75 7.02 -4.24
CA ARG A 49 -24.96 5.91 -5.17
C ARG A 49 -24.58 4.59 -4.49
N VAL A 50 -25.48 3.62 -4.51
CA VAL A 50 -25.31 2.30 -3.93
C VAL A 50 -25.46 1.26 -5.04
N GLN A 51 -24.50 0.34 -5.13
CA GLN A 51 -24.58 -0.79 -6.04
C GLN A 51 -24.24 -2.10 -5.35
N GLU A 52 -24.97 -3.16 -5.70
CA GLU A 52 -24.71 -4.51 -5.21
C GLU A 52 -24.34 -5.46 -6.34
N PHE A 53 -23.39 -6.36 -6.06
CA PHE A 53 -22.86 -7.32 -7.03
C PHE A 53 -22.84 -8.73 -6.46
N GLU A 54 -22.98 -9.72 -7.35
CA GLU A 54 -22.73 -11.12 -7.05
C GLU A 54 -21.23 -11.36 -6.77
N ALA A 55 -20.93 -12.10 -5.71
CA ALA A 55 -19.57 -12.56 -5.42
C ALA A 55 -19.63 -13.90 -4.67
N GLY A 56 -19.14 -14.96 -5.30
CA GLY A 56 -19.08 -16.29 -4.69
C GLY A 56 -17.91 -16.50 -3.71
N GLY A 57 -17.05 -15.50 -3.54
CA GLY A 57 -15.85 -15.56 -2.71
C GLY A 57 -15.01 -14.28 -2.81
N PRO A 58 -13.74 -14.33 -2.37
CA PRO A 58 -12.82 -13.19 -2.35
C PRO A 58 -12.70 -12.49 -3.71
N LEU A 59 -12.76 -11.16 -3.70
CA LEU A 59 -12.66 -10.30 -4.89
C LEU A 59 -11.28 -9.66 -5.03
N GLU A 60 -10.96 -9.20 -6.23
CA GLU A 60 -9.89 -8.22 -6.49
C GLU A 60 -10.50 -6.81 -6.47
N LEU A 61 -10.27 -6.05 -5.40
CA LEU A 61 -10.82 -4.70 -5.21
C LEU A 61 -9.81 -3.66 -5.72
N ASP A 62 -10.22 -2.83 -6.67
CA ASP A 62 -9.42 -1.70 -7.18
C ASP A 62 -10.17 -0.39 -6.93
N VAL A 63 -9.71 0.35 -5.92
CA VAL A 63 -10.36 1.60 -5.48
C VAL A 63 -9.42 2.78 -5.65
N ALA A 64 -9.83 3.75 -6.46
CA ALA A 64 -9.06 4.97 -6.71
C ALA A 64 -9.88 6.21 -6.34
N VAL A 65 -9.40 6.98 -5.36
CA VAL A 65 -10.04 8.21 -4.89
C VAL A 65 -9.01 9.33 -4.80
N THR A 66 -9.35 10.55 -5.25
CA THR A 66 -8.40 11.66 -5.16
C THR A 66 -8.41 12.27 -3.75
N ILE A 67 -9.58 12.57 -3.19
CA ILE A 67 -9.76 13.22 -1.88
C ILE A 67 -10.96 12.57 -1.18
N GLY A 68 -10.90 12.42 0.15
CA GLY A 68 -12.02 11.96 0.98
C GLY A 68 -11.67 10.73 1.80
N ARG A 69 -12.43 9.64 1.65
CA ARG A 69 -12.29 8.42 2.44
C ARG A 69 -12.54 7.16 1.63
N VAL A 70 -11.76 6.13 1.91
CA VAL A 70 -11.98 4.76 1.44
C VAL A 70 -12.12 3.86 2.67
N GLU A 71 -13.26 3.17 2.78
CA GLU A 71 -13.53 2.17 3.81
C GLU A 71 -13.87 0.84 3.13
N LEU A 72 -13.03 -0.17 3.34
CA LEU A 72 -13.25 -1.53 2.86
C LEU A 72 -13.58 -2.41 4.05
N VAL A 73 -14.73 -3.08 4.03
CA VAL A 73 -15.20 -3.97 5.09
C VAL A 73 -15.22 -5.40 4.54
N LEU A 74 -14.25 -6.20 4.98
CA LEU A 74 -13.95 -7.54 4.47
C LEU A 74 -14.38 -8.62 5.47
N ASP A 75 -15.68 -8.69 5.73
CA ASP A 75 -16.30 -9.56 6.74
C ASP A 75 -17.38 -10.50 6.16
N ARG A 76 -17.68 -10.39 4.87
CA ARG A 76 -18.75 -11.18 4.24
C ARG A 76 -18.28 -12.58 3.84
N GLU A 77 -19.24 -13.48 3.67
CA GLU A 77 -19.00 -14.77 3.01
C GLU A 77 -19.22 -14.67 1.50
N SER A 78 -20.18 -13.85 1.06
CA SER A 78 -20.55 -13.67 -0.35
C SER A 78 -21.18 -12.30 -0.59
N GLY A 79 -21.25 -11.93 -1.87
CA GLY A 79 -21.78 -10.65 -2.35
C GLY A 79 -20.87 -9.47 -2.08
N ALA A 80 -21.02 -8.42 -2.88
CA ALA A 80 -20.35 -7.14 -2.66
C ALA A 80 -21.34 -5.99 -2.71
N ARG A 81 -21.12 -4.97 -1.89
CA ARG A 81 -21.90 -3.73 -1.88
C ARG A 81 -20.93 -2.55 -1.91
N VAL A 82 -21.10 -1.68 -2.91
CA VAL A 82 -20.39 -0.41 -3.01
C VAL A 82 -21.36 0.70 -2.67
N GLU A 83 -20.95 1.56 -1.76
CA GLU A 83 -21.61 2.83 -1.51
C GLU A 83 -20.61 3.96 -1.77
N LEU A 84 -21.00 4.86 -2.66
CA LEU A 84 -20.26 6.06 -3.00
C LEU A 84 -21.12 7.24 -2.61
N ARG A 85 -20.56 8.16 -1.83
CA ARG A 85 -21.23 9.41 -1.48
C ARG A 85 -20.29 10.59 -1.53
N HIS A 86 -20.85 11.80 -1.66
CA HIS A 86 -20.09 13.00 -1.37
C HIS A 86 -19.69 13.02 0.11
N ASP A 87 -18.40 13.22 0.39
CA ASP A 87 -17.90 13.35 1.75
C ASP A 87 -18.10 14.79 2.25
N GLN A 88 -19.00 14.95 3.22
CA GLN A 88 -19.24 16.22 3.91
C GLN A 88 -18.39 16.38 5.19
N GLY A 89 -17.40 15.49 5.40
CA GLY A 89 -16.46 15.61 6.51
C GLY A 89 -15.81 17.00 6.54
N GLU A 90 -15.64 17.53 7.77
CA GLU A 90 -15.07 18.86 8.04
C GLU A 90 -13.94 19.18 7.04
N GLN A 91 -14.15 20.25 6.26
CA GLN A 91 -13.17 20.76 5.31
C GLN A 91 -11.80 20.82 5.99
N GLN A 92 -10.86 20.00 5.54
CA GLN A 92 -9.58 19.90 6.24
C GLN A 92 -8.92 21.30 6.32
N PRO A 93 -8.36 21.71 7.47
CA PRO A 93 -7.78 23.04 7.67
C PRO A 93 -6.71 23.45 6.64
N TRP A 94 -6.04 22.48 6.02
CA TRP A 94 -5.08 22.75 4.94
C TRP A 94 -5.75 23.07 3.60
N VAL A 95 -6.92 22.50 3.32
CA VAL A 95 -7.74 22.84 2.14
C VAL A 95 -8.34 24.24 2.33
N GLU A 96 -8.76 24.59 3.54
CA GLU A 96 -9.12 25.98 3.87
C GLU A 96 -7.93 26.93 3.77
N GLY A 97 -6.74 26.52 4.24
CA GLY A 97 -5.52 27.32 4.14
C GLY A 97 -5.07 27.57 2.71
N VAL A 98 -5.13 26.54 1.85
CA VAL A 98 -4.84 26.65 0.42
C VAL A 98 -5.94 27.40 -0.31
N ASN A 99 -7.22 27.20 0.02
CA ASN A 99 -8.33 27.98 -0.55
C ASN A 99 -8.28 29.45 -0.14
N ASN A 100 -7.87 29.77 1.08
CA ASN A 100 -7.65 31.15 1.54
C ASN A 100 -6.43 31.79 0.84
N LEU A 101 -5.37 31.01 0.60
CA LEU A 101 -4.23 31.47 -0.18
C LEU A 101 -4.58 31.63 -1.67
N LEU A 102 -5.39 30.73 -2.24
CA LEU A 102 -5.88 30.78 -3.62
C LEU A 102 -6.95 31.87 -3.80
N SER A 103 -7.72 32.20 -2.78
CA SER A 103 -8.59 33.38 -2.73
C SER A 103 -7.75 34.66 -2.82
N TRP A 104 -6.66 34.76 -2.05
CA TRP A 104 -5.73 35.89 -2.11
C TRP A 104 -5.00 36.00 -3.46
N VAL A 105 -4.65 34.88 -4.11
CA VAL A 105 -4.08 34.86 -5.46
C VAL A 105 -5.15 35.13 -6.53
N GLY A 106 -6.38 34.65 -6.32
CA GLY A 106 -7.52 34.80 -7.21
C GLY A 106 -8.02 36.23 -7.33
N GLU A 107 -7.93 37.04 -6.26
CA GLU A 107 -8.20 38.48 -6.33
C GLU A 107 -7.22 39.25 -7.24
N ARG A 108 -6.08 38.65 -7.62
CA ARG A 108 -5.12 39.21 -8.57
C ARG A 108 -5.07 38.53 -9.95
N PHE A 109 -5.55 37.29 -10.08
CA PHE A 109 -5.43 36.47 -11.30
C PHE A 109 -6.65 35.55 -11.52
N GLY A 110 -7.86 36.08 -11.35
CA GLY A 110 -9.13 35.34 -11.22
C GLY A 110 -9.63 34.50 -12.40
N ASP A 111 -8.83 34.28 -13.46
CA ASP A 111 -9.28 33.52 -14.65
C ASP A 111 -8.28 32.44 -15.12
N GLN A 112 -7.19 32.19 -14.39
CA GLN A 112 -6.08 31.35 -14.90
C GLN A 112 -5.71 30.11 -14.06
N LEU A 113 -6.47 29.80 -12.99
CA LEU A 113 -6.15 28.69 -12.08
C LEU A 113 -7.21 27.58 -11.97
N GLY A 114 -8.28 27.63 -12.76
CA GLY A 114 -9.13 26.46 -13.02
C GLY A 114 -9.98 25.93 -11.84
N VAL A 115 -10.10 26.64 -10.72
CA VAL A 115 -11.10 26.24 -9.71
C VAL A 115 -12.47 26.66 -10.24
N ASP A 116 -13.20 25.72 -10.84
CA ASP A 116 -14.57 25.97 -11.32
C ASP A 116 -15.54 25.86 -10.12
N PRO A 117 -16.16 26.96 -9.66
CA PRO A 117 -17.12 26.94 -8.56
C PRO A 117 -18.42 26.19 -8.89
N THR A 118 -18.55 25.62 -10.09
CA THR A 118 -19.71 24.85 -10.54
C THR A 118 -19.57 23.33 -10.42
N ALA A 119 -18.42 22.80 -9.96
CA ALA A 119 -18.23 21.36 -9.79
C ALA A 119 -19.28 20.77 -8.82
N SER A 120 -20.32 20.12 -9.38
CA SER A 120 -21.42 19.60 -8.59
C SER A 120 -21.00 18.30 -7.90
N PRO A 121 -21.16 18.18 -6.56
CA PRO A 121 -20.89 16.93 -5.87
C PRO A 121 -21.72 15.75 -6.43
N ALA A 122 -22.95 16.01 -6.88
CA ALA A 122 -23.78 15.01 -7.54
C ALA A 122 -23.22 14.56 -8.90
N GLU A 123 -22.57 15.46 -9.65
CA GLU A 123 -21.88 15.10 -10.88
C GLU A 123 -20.64 14.25 -10.61
N ALA A 124 -19.89 14.53 -9.54
CA ALA A 124 -18.74 13.71 -9.15
C ALA A 124 -19.16 12.28 -8.78
N VAL A 125 -20.25 12.13 -8.02
CA VAL A 125 -20.82 10.81 -7.68
C VAL A 125 -21.29 10.09 -8.95
N LYS A 126 -22.01 10.79 -9.83
CA LYS A 126 -22.53 10.22 -11.08
C LYS A 126 -21.43 9.80 -12.07
N GLN A 127 -20.37 10.59 -12.20
CA GLN A 127 -19.26 10.31 -13.12
C GLN A 127 -18.22 9.35 -12.55
N SER A 128 -18.34 8.96 -11.28
CA SER A 128 -17.52 7.90 -10.72
C SER A 128 -17.90 6.55 -11.32
N ARG A 129 -16.88 5.77 -11.65
CA ARG A 129 -17.03 4.43 -12.22
C ARG A 129 -17.14 3.41 -11.09
N ILE A 130 -18.19 2.59 -11.13
CA ILE A 130 -18.38 1.44 -10.26
C ILE A 130 -18.76 0.29 -11.18
N GLU A 131 -17.87 -0.67 -11.36
CA GLU A 131 -18.06 -1.79 -12.30
C GLU A 131 -17.41 -3.06 -11.77
N LYS A 132 -18.05 -4.20 -12.04
CA LYS A 132 -17.48 -5.52 -11.78
C LYS A 132 -17.14 -6.22 -13.09
N LEU A 133 -15.91 -6.71 -13.20
CA LEU A 133 -15.36 -7.44 -14.34
C LEU A 133 -14.86 -8.81 -13.86
N GLY A 134 -15.68 -9.85 -14.02
CA GLY A 134 -15.39 -11.17 -13.47
C GLY A 134 -15.23 -11.12 -11.94
N ASN A 135 -14.02 -11.36 -11.45
CA ASN A 135 -13.71 -11.31 -10.01
C ASN A 135 -13.20 -9.94 -9.52
N ARG A 136 -13.07 -8.96 -10.42
CA ARG A 136 -12.52 -7.63 -10.10
C ARG A 136 -13.63 -6.61 -9.92
N LEU A 137 -13.65 -5.91 -8.78
CA LEU A 137 -14.56 -4.81 -8.50
C LEU A 137 -13.78 -3.49 -8.53
N VAL A 138 -14.16 -2.61 -9.44
CA VAL A 138 -13.47 -1.34 -9.70
C VAL A 138 -14.33 -0.19 -9.22
N VAL A 139 -13.78 0.67 -8.35
CA VAL A 139 -14.39 1.92 -7.91
C VAL A 139 -13.42 3.06 -8.17
N GLN A 140 -13.72 3.92 -9.14
CA GLN A 140 -12.84 5.03 -9.53
C GLN A 140 -13.58 6.36 -9.45
N ALA A 141 -13.04 7.27 -8.64
CA ALA A 141 -13.40 8.68 -8.64
C ALA A 141 -13.28 9.28 -10.06
N PRO A 142 -14.01 10.37 -10.37
CA PRO A 142 -14.06 10.92 -11.72
C PRO A 142 -12.69 11.39 -12.18
N LYS A 143 -12.40 11.16 -13.47
CA LYS A 143 -11.14 11.61 -14.11
C LYS A 143 -11.17 13.08 -14.53
N ALA A 144 -12.36 13.65 -14.70
CA ALA A 144 -12.54 15.05 -15.08
C ALA A 144 -11.87 15.96 -14.05
N TRP A 145 -10.93 16.78 -14.50
CA TRP A 145 -10.03 17.52 -13.60
C TRP A 145 -10.78 18.49 -12.69
N GLN A 146 -11.93 19.03 -13.12
CA GLN A 146 -12.81 19.89 -12.32
C GLN A 146 -13.45 19.15 -11.13
N LEU A 147 -13.71 17.85 -11.26
CA LEU A 147 -14.38 17.04 -10.24
C LEU A 147 -13.39 16.38 -9.26
N ARG A 148 -12.08 16.44 -9.54
CA ARG A 148 -11.04 15.82 -8.70
C ARG A 148 -10.92 16.45 -7.31
N ASN A 149 -11.42 17.67 -7.15
CA ASN A 149 -11.44 18.39 -5.87
C ASN A 149 -12.68 18.05 -5.02
N VAL A 150 -13.65 17.29 -5.55
CA VAL A 150 -14.80 16.84 -4.77
C VAL A 150 -14.37 15.69 -3.88
N ALA A 151 -14.54 15.86 -2.57
CA ALA A 151 -14.29 14.79 -1.61
C ALA A 151 -15.36 13.71 -1.73
N LEU A 152 -14.93 12.46 -1.85
CA LEU A 152 -15.78 11.29 -1.98
C LEU A 152 -15.50 10.30 -0.85
N SER A 153 -16.56 9.76 -0.28
CA SER A 153 -16.50 8.65 0.67
C SER A 153 -16.96 7.38 -0.06
N VAL A 154 -16.05 6.42 -0.15
CA VAL A 154 -16.28 5.11 -0.77
C VAL A 154 -16.28 4.06 0.34
N THR A 155 -17.41 3.37 0.52
CA THR A 155 -17.52 2.21 1.40
C THR A 155 -17.76 0.96 0.54
N VAL A 156 -16.90 -0.05 0.64
CA VAL A 156 -17.05 -1.33 -0.06
C VAL A 156 -17.15 -2.44 0.97
N HIS A 157 -18.26 -3.17 0.97
CA HIS A 157 -18.37 -4.44 1.67
C HIS A 157 -18.10 -5.58 0.69
N ALA A 158 -17.20 -6.49 1.04
CA ALA A 158 -16.82 -7.62 0.20
C ALA A 158 -16.47 -8.85 1.06
N PRO A 159 -16.32 -10.04 0.44
CA PRO A 159 -15.97 -11.22 1.21
C PRO A 159 -14.61 -11.13 1.89
N ALA A 160 -14.47 -11.73 3.06
CA ALA A 160 -13.20 -11.86 3.75
C ALA A 160 -12.15 -12.55 2.87
N GLY A 161 -10.89 -12.15 3.01
CA GLY A 161 -9.78 -12.63 2.18
C GLY A 161 -9.66 -11.94 0.82
N SER A 162 -10.54 -10.99 0.49
CA SER A 162 -10.43 -10.19 -0.74
C SER A 162 -9.06 -9.48 -0.83
N HIS A 163 -8.56 -9.36 -2.05
CA HIS A 163 -7.35 -8.62 -2.36
C HIS A 163 -7.67 -7.15 -2.58
N VAL A 164 -6.84 -6.27 -2.03
CA VAL A 164 -7.09 -4.84 -1.97
C VAL A 164 -6.00 -4.10 -2.71
N GLU A 165 -6.39 -3.27 -3.67
CA GLU A 165 -5.57 -2.25 -4.31
C GLU A 165 -6.24 -0.89 -4.13
N VAL A 166 -5.61 0.02 -3.38
CA VAL A 166 -6.13 1.37 -3.13
C VAL A 166 -5.14 2.42 -3.59
N ARG A 167 -5.62 3.35 -4.43
CA ARG A 167 -4.89 4.57 -4.80
C ARG A 167 -5.64 5.79 -4.29
N ALA A 168 -5.10 6.40 -3.25
CA ALA A 168 -5.60 7.61 -2.63
C ALA A 168 -4.66 8.80 -2.89
N GLY A 169 -5.22 10.00 -3.11
CA GLY A 169 -4.43 11.24 -3.08
C GLY A 169 -4.32 11.76 -1.66
N ALA A 170 -5.34 12.50 -1.23
CA ALA A 170 -5.54 12.98 0.13
C ALA A 170 -6.80 12.34 0.71
N ALA A 171 -6.79 11.00 0.82
CA ALA A 171 -7.90 10.25 1.38
C ALA A 171 -7.43 9.25 2.44
N ASP A 172 -8.18 9.17 3.54
CA ASP A 172 -7.97 8.16 4.57
C ASP A 172 -8.42 6.80 4.05
N VAL A 173 -7.64 5.76 4.34
CA VAL A 173 -7.91 4.39 3.91
C VAL A 173 -8.07 3.52 5.14
N THR A 174 -9.25 2.92 5.30
CA THR A 174 -9.53 1.93 6.35
C THR A 174 -9.89 0.61 5.69
N VAL A 175 -9.22 -0.46 6.07
CA VAL A 175 -9.54 -1.84 5.69
C VAL A 175 -9.84 -2.61 6.96
N ALA A 176 -11.11 -2.91 7.19
CA ALA A 176 -11.62 -3.67 8.32
C ALA A 176 -11.82 -5.14 7.93
N GLY A 177 -11.56 -6.06 8.86
CA GLY A 177 -11.64 -7.51 8.61
C GLY A 177 -10.35 -8.08 8.00
N SER A 178 -10.45 -9.30 7.48
CA SER A 178 -9.27 -10.02 6.98
C SER A 178 -9.06 -9.76 5.50
N ALA A 179 -7.98 -9.06 5.15
CA ALA A 179 -7.56 -8.90 3.76
C ALA A 179 -6.62 -10.03 3.35
N GLY A 180 -6.72 -10.45 2.08
CA GLY A 180 -5.71 -11.32 1.47
C GLY A 180 -4.43 -10.54 1.20
N ARG A 181 -4.27 -10.07 -0.03
CA ARG A 181 -3.14 -9.21 -0.46
C ARG A 181 -3.56 -7.76 -0.33
N VAL A 182 -2.65 -6.88 0.08
CA VAL A 182 -2.92 -5.44 0.22
C VAL A 182 -1.86 -4.63 -0.52
N ASP A 183 -2.29 -3.70 -1.37
CA ASP A 183 -1.47 -2.65 -1.97
C ASP A 183 -2.16 -1.31 -1.76
N VAL A 184 -1.58 -0.44 -0.93
CA VAL A 184 -2.12 0.87 -0.61
C VAL A 184 -1.08 1.93 -0.97
N LEU A 185 -1.47 2.85 -1.84
CA LEU A 185 -0.74 4.07 -2.13
C LEU A 185 -1.60 5.27 -1.71
N THR A 186 -1.12 6.08 -0.79
CA THR A 186 -1.75 7.35 -0.40
C THR A 186 -0.72 8.48 -0.37
N GLY A 187 -1.16 9.72 -0.61
CA GLY A 187 -0.31 10.90 -0.46
C GLY A 187 -0.23 11.32 1.01
N SER A 188 -1.37 11.68 1.60
CA SER A 188 -1.41 12.30 2.93
C SER A 188 -2.41 11.70 3.92
N GLY A 189 -3.29 10.80 3.48
CA GLY A 189 -4.31 10.21 4.37
C GLY A 189 -3.77 9.15 5.32
N GLU A 190 -4.46 8.96 6.45
CA GLU A 190 -4.17 7.88 7.40
C GLU A 190 -4.49 6.52 6.76
N VAL A 191 -3.66 5.51 7.03
CA VAL A 191 -3.92 4.12 6.61
C VAL A 191 -4.16 3.28 7.86
N LYS A 192 -5.34 2.68 7.95
CA LYS A 192 -5.71 1.68 8.96
C LYS A 192 -5.98 0.35 8.27
N LEU A 193 -5.24 -0.68 8.63
CA LEU A 193 -5.42 -2.05 8.14
C LEU A 193 -5.60 -2.97 9.34
N ASP A 194 -6.76 -3.60 9.46
CA ASP A 194 -7.07 -4.49 10.58
C ASP A 194 -6.25 -5.78 10.52
N ARG A 195 -6.19 -6.44 9.35
CA ARG A 195 -5.40 -7.67 9.19
C ARG A 195 -5.04 -7.94 7.73
N ALA A 196 -3.83 -8.44 7.50
CA ALA A 196 -3.40 -8.98 6.20
C ALA A 196 -2.87 -10.41 6.35
N ASP A 197 -3.58 -11.36 5.72
CA ASP A 197 -3.17 -12.77 5.67
C ASP A 197 -2.10 -13.01 4.60
N GLY A 198 -2.13 -12.25 3.50
CA GLY A 198 -1.13 -12.26 2.43
C GLY A 198 -0.11 -11.13 2.55
N ALA A 199 0.62 -10.88 1.46
CA ALA A 199 1.60 -9.80 1.40
C ALA A 199 0.92 -8.42 1.40
N ALA A 200 1.47 -7.49 2.18
CA ALA A 200 1.02 -6.10 2.26
C ALA A 200 2.11 -5.14 1.76
N THR A 201 1.76 -4.24 0.85
CA THR A 201 2.56 -3.09 0.43
C THR A 201 1.83 -1.81 0.80
N VAL A 202 2.48 -0.92 1.56
CA VAL A 202 1.89 0.36 1.98
C VAL A 202 2.88 1.48 1.66
N ARG A 203 2.42 2.48 0.92
CA ARG A 203 3.17 3.67 0.55
C ARG A 203 2.38 4.90 0.92
N THR A 204 2.94 5.73 1.81
CA THR A 204 2.37 7.02 2.20
C THR A 204 3.40 8.14 2.06
N GLY A 205 2.95 9.36 1.80
CA GLY A 205 3.79 10.55 1.94
C GLY A 205 3.90 10.97 3.41
N SER A 206 2.76 11.32 4.02
CA SER A 206 2.75 11.92 5.37
C SER A 206 1.73 11.36 6.36
N GLY A 207 0.80 10.52 5.93
CA GLY A 207 -0.25 10.00 6.79
C GLY A 207 0.25 8.96 7.79
N ALA A 208 -0.35 8.92 8.99
CA ALA A 208 -0.07 7.87 9.96
C ALA A 208 -0.51 6.49 9.43
N ILE A 209 0.21 5.45 9.82
CA ILE A 209 -0.08 4.07 9.40
C ILE A 209 -0.29 3.23 10.65
N LYS A 210 -1.44 2.57 10.74
CA LYS A 210 -1.76 1.57 11.76
C LYS A 210 -2.10 0.25 11.09
N LEU A 211 -1.29 -0.76 11.35
CA LEU A 211 -1.46 -2.11 10.82
C LEU A 211 -1.69 -3.06 11.99
N GLY A 212 -2.73 -3.87 11.93
CA GLY A 212 -2.90 -5.00 12.82
C GLY A 212 -2.00 -6.17 12.44
N PRO A 213 -2.43 -7.43 12.62
CA PRO A 213 -1.61 -8.58 12.29
C PRO A 213 -1.29 -8.70 10.79
N THR A 214 0.00 -8.85 10.48
CA THR A 214 0.49 -9.11 9.12
C THR A 214 1.21 -10.47 9.05
N LEU A 215 0.67 -11.38 8.26
CA LEU A 215 1.14 -12.77 8.20
C LEU A 215 2.00 -13.06 6.97
N GLY A 216 1.62 -12.58 5.79
CA GLY A 216 2.29 -12.88 4.53
C GLY A 216 3.48 -11.99 4.18
N GLY A 217 3.81 -11.03 5.06
CA GLY A 217 4.92 -10.09 4.92
C GLY A 217 4.49 -8.65 4.60
N LEU A 218 5.41 -7.70 4.84
CA LEU A 218 5.13 -6.27 4.78
C LEU A 218 6.24 -5.51 4.04
N GLN A 219 5.88 -4.65 3.09
CA GLN A 219 6.75 -3.64 2.50
C GLN A 219 6.14 -2.26 2.73
N LEU A 220 6.74 -1.47 3.63
CA LEU A 220 6.22 -0.18 4.02
C LEU A 220 7.20 0.94 3.70
N ARG A 221 6.70 1.99 3.03
CA ARG A 221 7.42 3.24 2.84
C ARG A 221 6.57 4.43 3.26
N SER A 222 7.13 5.29 4.10
CA SER A 222 6.52 6.53 4.56
C SER A 222 7.51 7.68 4.40
N GLY A 223 7.05 8.88 4.09
CA GLY A 223 7.89 10.09 4.14
C GLY A 223 8.05 10.55 5.59
N SER A 224 6.94 10.88 6.24
CA SER A 224 6.94 11.47 7.60
C SER A 224 5.91 10.88 8.56
N GLY A 225 5.05 9.98 8.11
CA GLY A 225 4.01 9.39 8.95
C GLY A 225 4.57 8.38 9.97
N ASN A 226 4.01 8.39 11.19
CA ASN A 226 4.28 7.39 12.21
C ASN A 226 3.69 6.03 11.80
N VAL A 227 4.38 4.96 12.19
CA VAL A 227 4.01 3.59 11.84
C VAL A 227 3.79 2.79 13.11
N GLU A 228 2.62 2.20 13.23
CA GLU A 228 2.25 1.27 14.28
C GLU A 228 1.90 -0.08 13.62
N ALA A 229 2.63 -1.14 13.96
CA ALA A 229 2.32 -2.49 13.49
C ALA A 229 2.13 -3.44 14.68
N THR A 230 0.91 -3.91 14.90
CA THR A 230 0.55 -4.72 16.08
C THR A 230 1.28 -6.06 16.11
N SER A 231 1.37 -6.77 14.98
CA SER A 231 2.21 -7.95 14.91
C SER A 231 2.73 -8.26 13.51
N LEU A 232 3.98 -8.71 13.45
CA LEU A 232 4.70 -9.06 12.23
C LEU A 232 5.16 -10.53 12.33
N ALA A 233 4.43 -11.42 11.67
CA ALA A 233 4.77 -12.84 11.62
C ALA A 233 5.60 -13.21 10.37
N GLY A 234 5.32 -12.57 9.23
CA GLY A 234 6.10 -12.70 8.00
C GLY A 234 7.28 -11.73 7.94
N SER A 235 8.05 -11.80 6.84
CA SER A 235 9.17 -10.87 6.61
C SER A 235 8.67 -9.44 6.36
N ALA A 236 9.28 -8.45 6.99
CA ALA A 236 8.90 -7.05 6.90
C ALA A 236 10.07 -6.11 6.59
N THR A 237 9.90 -5.21 5.63
CA THR A 237 10.80 -4.10 5.37
C THR A 237 10.06 -2.80 5.55
N LEU A 238 10.51 -1.96 6.49
CA LEU A 238 9.91 -0.68 6.80
C LEU A 238 10.94 0.43 6.60
N ALA A 239 10.57 1.49 5.88
CA ALA A 239 11.38 2.69 5.73
C ALA A 239 10.52 3.93 5.93
N THR A 240 10.91 4.79 6.87
CA THR A 240 10.32 6.10 7.08
C THR A 240 11.40 7.18 7.08
N GLY A 241 11.06 8.40 6.68
CA GLY A 241 12.00 9.53 6.71
C GLY A 241 12.17 10.07 8.13
N THR A 242 11.08 10.51 8.74
CA THR A 242 11.11 11.16 10.07
C THR A 242 10.14 10.55 11.09
N GLY A 243 9.25 9.66 10.67
CA GLY A 243 8.24 9.09 11.58
C GLY A 243 8.83 8.10 12.56
N ASP A 244 8.15 7.97 13.70
CA ASP A 244 8.41 6.92 14.69
C ASP A 244 7.86 5.59 14.20
N VAL A 245 8.52 4.50 14.55
CA VAL A 245 8.06 3.14 14.26
C VAL A 245 7.89 2.38 15.55
N TRP A 246 6.67 1.94 15.80
CA TRP A 246 6.34 1.02 16.87
C TRP A 246 5.91 -0.33 16.30
N LEU A 247 6.56 -1.38 16.75
CA LEU A 247 6.26 -2.77 16.43
C LEU A 247 5.82 -3.47 17.72
N GLY A 248 4.64 -4.08 17.71
CA GLY A 248 4.12 -4.83 18.85
C GLY A 248 4.83 -6.16 19.03
N ALA A 249 4.23 -7.24 18.53
CA ALA A 249 4.81 -8.58 18.56
C ALA A 249 5.55 -8.91 17.25
N VAL A 250 6.81 -9.34 17.34
CA VAL A 250 7.60 -9.73 16.16
C VAL A 250 8.07 -11.17 16.28
N THR A 251 7.75 -11.98 15.27
CA THR A 251 8.24 -13.37 15.15
C THR A 251 8.85 -13.67 13.77
N GLY A 252 8.73 -12.74 12.81
CA GLY A 252 9.36 -12.84 11.50
C GLY A 252 10.71 -12.11 11.39
N GLU A 253 11.23 -12.01 10.17
CA GLU A 253 12.41 -11.20 9.85
C GLU A 253 12.01 -9.75 9.58
N VAL A 254 12.60 -8.78 10.28
CA VAL A 254 12.26 -7.36 10.14
C VAL A 254 13.50 -6.53 9.90
N MET A 255 13.45 -5.71 8.85
CA MET A 255 14.38 -4.62 8.58
C MET A 255 13.63 -3.30 8.67
N ALA A 256 13.86 -2.50 9.71
CA ALA A 256 13.21 -1.21 9.90
C ALA A 256 14.23 -0.07 9.91
N ARG A 257 13.96 0.97 9.13
CA ARG A 257 14.80 2.15 9.02
C ARG A 257 13.99 3.43 9.19
N THR A 258 14.51 4.35 10.00
CA THR A 258 14.02 5.73 10.10
C THR A 258 15.19 6.71 10.04
N GLY A 259 14.99 7.90 9.50
CA GLY A 259 16.03 8.94 9.48
C GLY A 259 16.20 9.56 10.86
N SER A 260 15.09 9.98 11.46
CA SER A 260 15.12 10.74 12.73
C SER A 260 14.18 10.26 13.82
N GLY A 261 13.21 9.39 13.51
CA GLY A 261 12.26 8.90 14.49
C GLY A 261 12.83 7.81 15.40
N ASP A 262 12.06 7.47 16.42
CA ASP A 262 12.36 6.39 17.34
C ASP A 262 11.91 5.03 16.77
N LEU A 263 12.65 3.98 17.10
CA LEU A 263 12.31 2.60 16.75
C LEU A 263 12.05 1.80 18.03
N SER A 264 10.80 1.39 18.23
CA SER A 264 10.39 0.60 19.38
C SER A 264 9.85 -0.76 18.95
N VAL A 265 10.37 -1.83 19.55
CA VAL A 265 9.81 -3.17 19.47
C VAL A 265 9.35 -3.57 20.86
N ALA A 266 8.06 -3.82 21.04
CA ALA A 266 7.49 -4.14 22.35
C ALA A 266 7.80 -5.58 22.78
N ASP A 267 7.67 -6.54 21.86
CA ASP A 267 7.81 -7.97 22.14
C ASP A 267 8.45 -8.74 20.96
N ALA A 268 9.77 -8.89 21.00
CA ALA A 268 10.56 -9.66 20.05
C ALA A 268 10.68 -11.12 20.51
N GLY A 269 10.04 -12.03 19.77
CA GLY A 269 9.97 -13.45 20.13
C GLY A 269 10.90 -14.37 19.36
N ALA A 270 11.10 -14.12 18.07
CA ALA A 270 11.87 -14.95 17.16
C ALA A 270 12.27 -14.17 15.90
N GLY A 271 13.15 -14.77 15.08
CA GLY A 271 13.53 -14.24 13.77
C GLY A 271 14.77 -13.34 13.83
N THR A 272 14.86 -12.41 12.88
CA THR A 272 15.97 -11.44 12.79
C THR A 272 15.41 -10.03 12.80
N LEU A 273 15.98 -9.15 13.64
CA LEU A 273 15.66 -7.73 13.71
C LEU A 273 16.88 -6.91 13.30
N ASP A 274 16.75 -6.16 12.21
CA ASP A 274 17.70 -5.16 11.76
C ASP A 274 17.06 -3.77 11.89
N LEU A 275 17.45 -3.00 12.91
CA LEU A 275 16.85 -1.70 13.25
C LEU A 275 17.88 -0.58 13.08
N ILE A 276 17.56 0.45 12.31
CA ILE A 276 18.49 1.55 12.05
C ILE A 276 17.76 2.89 12.13
N THR A 277 18.22 3.76 13.03
CA THR A 277 17.80 5.17 13.11
C THR A 277 19.02 6.09 13.03
N GLY A 278 18.87 7.27 12.44
CA GLY A 278 19.94 8.26 12.39
C GLY A 278 20.11 8.97 13.73
N SER A 279 19.03 9.54 14.25
CA SER A 279 19.07 10.34 15.49
C SER A 279 18.18 9.87 16.63
N GLY A 280 17.20 9.01 16.36
CA GLY A 280 16.23 8.56 17.36
C GLY A 280 16.77 7.47 18.29
N GLU A 281 15.97 7.13 19.29
CA GLU A 281 16.22 6.04 20.21
C GLU A 281 15.80 4.69 19.61
N VAL A 282 16.48 3.62 20.03
CA VAL A 282 16.08 2.25 19.74
C VAL A 282 15.78 1.53 21.04
N ARG A 283 14.54 1.06 21.20
CA ARG A 283 14.11 0.29 22.36
C ARG A 283 13.55 -1.06 21.93
N ILE A 284 14.06 -2.14 22.53
CA ILE A 284 13.72 -3.50 22.13
C ILE A 284 13.36 -4.32 23.36
N GLY A 285 12.09 -4.69 23.48
CA GLY A 285 11.62 -5.68 24.45
C GLY A 285 11.81 -7.09 23.91
N ILE A 286 12.57 -7.93 24.60
CA ILE A 286 12.75 -9.35 24.25
C ILE A 286 11.77 -10.20 25.05
N ARG A 287 11.08 -11.11 24.36
CA ARG A 287 10.13 -12.04 24.97
C ARG A 287 10.80 -12.90 26.04
N GLY A 288 10.12 -13.07 27.18
CA GLY A 288 10.58 -13.98 28.23
C GLY A 288 10.80 -15.40 27.70
N GLY A 289 11.95 -16.00 28.05
CA GLY A 289 12.32 -17.35 27.59
C GLY A 289 12.98 -17.41 26.20
N THR A 290 13.07 -16.29 25.48
CA THR A 290 13.76 -16.24 24.18
C THR A 290 15.27 -16.16 24.38
N THR A 291 15.99 -17.05 23.70
CA THR A 291 17.45 -16.98 23.58
C THR A 291 17.81 -16.06 22.42
N ALA A 292 18.46 -14.93 22.72
CA ALA A 292 18.75 -13.89 21.75
C ALA A 292 20.25 -13.56 21.62
N GLU A 293 20.70 -13.37 20.38
CA GLU A 293 21.98 -12.74 20.07
C GLU A 293 21.72 -11.26 19.79
N VAL A 294 22.41 -10.36 20.47
CA VAL A 294 22.13 -8.92 20.43
C VAL A 294 23.40 -8.13 20.17
N ASP A 295 23.38 -7.35 19.09
CA ASP A 295 24.39 -6.35 18.73
C ASP A 295 23.73 -4.97 18.70
N LEU A 296 24.06 -4.12 19.68
CA LEU A 296 23.58 -2.74 19.76
C LEU A 296 24.74 -1.78 19.58
N THR A 297 24.59 -0.81 18.69
CA THR A 297 25.58 0.25 18.48
C THR A 297 24.90 1.62 18.61
N SER A 298 25.48 2.49 19.43
CA SER A 298 25.20 3.93 19.42
C SER A 298 26.51 4.70 19.28
N SER A 299 26.56 5.68 18.36
CA SER A 299 27.79 6.45 18.13
C SER A 299 27.94 7.63 19.10
N GLY A 300 26.82 8.27 19.45
CA GLY A 300 26.77 9.47 20.31
C GLY A 300 25.94 9.31 21.59
N GLY A 301 25.22 8.20 21.75
CA GLY A 301 24.36 7.93 22.90
C GLY A 301 24.86 6.75 23.76
N ARG A 302 23.98 6.26 24.64
CA ARG A 302 24.27 5.13 25.53
C ARG A 302 23.68 3.83 25.01
N VAL A 303 24.44 2.75 25.16
CA VAL A 303 23.95 1.38 24.99
C VAL A 303 23.75 0.75 26.37
N SER A 304 22.59 0.16 26.63
CA SER A 304 22.29 -0.54 27.90
C SER A 304 21.42 -1.78 27.71
N SER A 305 21.58 -2.75 28.62
CA SER A 305 20.75 -3.95 28.69
C SER A 305 20.23 -4.11 30.12
N GLU A 306 18.93 -4.34 30.26
CA GLU A 306 18.30 -4.77 31.52
C GLU A 306 18.19 -6.29 31.66
N LEU A 307 18.68 -7.03 30.65
CA LEU A 307 18.71 -8.49 30.63
C LEU A 307 20.05 -9.01 31.17
N ASP A 308 20.00 -10.21 31.75
CA ASP A 308 21.21 -10.94 32.15
C ASP A 308 22.05 -11.27 30.90
N VAL A 309 23.25 -10.71 30.81
CA VAL A 309 24.13 -10.87 29.65
C VAL A 309 25.20 -11.91 29.95
N ALA A 310 25.36 -12.90 29.07
CA ALA A 310 26.49 -13.82 29.06
C ALA A 310 27.39 -13.53 27.85
N GLY A 311 28.70 -13.51 28.05
CA GLY A 311 29.68 -13.27 26.98
C GLY A 311 29.97 -14.48 26.09
N ALA A 312 29.35 -15.63 26.37
CA ALA A 312 29.49 -16.86 25.60
C ALA A 312 28.15 -17.22 24.94
N ALA A 313 28.22 -17.77 23.72
CA ALA A 313 27.02 -18.22 23.02
C ALA A 313 26.30 -19.30 23.85
N PRO A 314 24.96 -19.25 23.92
CA PRO A 314 24.17 -20.26 24.61
C PRO A 314 24.38 -21.64 23.96
N ALA A 315 24.34 -22.71 24.75
CA ALA A 315 24.55 -24.08 24.26
C ALA A 315 23.43 -24.58 23.32
N GLY A 316 22.31 -23.85 23.23
CA GLY A 316 21.19 -24.11 22.33
C GLY A 316 21.15 -23.15 21.13
N GLY A 317 20.19 -23.36 20.23
CA GLY A 317 19.98 -22.47 19.08
C GLY A 317 19.54 -21.06 19.50
N VAL A 318 20.05 -20.06 18.80
CA VAL A 318 19.57 -18.68 18.93
C VAL A 318 18.25 -18.54 18.17
N THR A 319 17.18 -18.19 18.87
CA THR A 319 15.83 -18.04 18.28
C THR A 319 15.62 -16.64 17.73
N LEU A 320 16.32 -15.64 18.29
CA LEU A 320 16.21 -14.24 17.92
C LEU A 320 17.59 -13.63 17.69
N LYS A 321 17.80 -13.00 16.54
CA LYS A 321 19.00 -12.18 16.27
C LYS A 321 18.60 -10.73 16.18
N VAL A 322 19.28 -9.86 16.93
CA VAL A 322 18.99 -8.42 16.98
C VAL A 322 20.26 -7.66 16.62
N ARG A 323 20.16 -6.80 15.60
CA ARG A 323 21.16 -5.78 15.28
C ARG A 323 20.46 -4.44 15.25
N ALA A 324 20.86 -3.53 16.14
CA ALA A 324 20.30 -2.20 16.19
C ALA A 324 21.38 -1.13 16.18
N ARG A 325 21.19 -0.10 15.37
CA ARG A 325 22.13 1.02 15.22
C ARG A 325 21.41 2.36 15.33
N THR A 326 21.97 3.23 16.15
CA THR A 326 21.58 4.64 16.22
C THR A 326 22.82 5.54 16.13
N GLY A 327 22.69 6.69 15.47
CA GLY A 327 23.75 7.68 15.39
C GLY A 327 23.93 8.39 16.73
N SER A 328 22.93 9.17 17.15
CA SER A 328 22.99 9.98 18.38
C SER A 328 22.10 9.53 19.53
N GLY A 329 21.09 8.68 19.27
CA GLY A 329 20.14 8.25 20.30
C GLY A 329 20.67 7.13 21.19
N ASN A 330 19.87 6.75 22.19
CA ASN A 330 20.18 5.60 23.05
C ASN A 330 19.71 4.30 22.39
N ALA A 331 20.39 3.19 22.69
CA ALA A 331 19.94 1.85 22.33
C ALA A 331 19.78 1.01 23.60
N VAL A 332 18.55 0.56 23.88
CA VAL A 332 18.22 -0.21 25.07
C VAL A 332 17.49 -1.50 24.74
N VAL A 333 17.91 -2.57 25.40
CA VAL A 333 17.19 -3.85 25.41
C VAL A 333 16.62 -4.10 26.80
N THR A 334 15.33 -4.46 26.86
CA THR A 334 14.60 -4.78 28.10
C THR A 334 13.88 -6.12 27.99
N ARG A 335 13.33 -6.61 29.10
CA ARG A 335 12.27 -7.64 29.02
C ARG A 335 11.04 -7.01 28.37
N ALA A 336 10.33 -7.77 27.54
CA ALA A 336 9.01 -7.35 27.05
C ALA A 336 8.06 -7.16 28.24
N ALA A 337 7.27 -6.08 28.23
CA ALA A 337 6.17 -5.92 29.18
C ALA A 337 5.04 -6.82 28.70
N GLY A 338 4.75 -7.88 29.46
CA GLY A 338 3.67 -8.84 29.15
C GLY A 338 2.27 -8.26 29.37
#